data_AF-A0A7C6FSH3-F1
#
_entry.id   AF-A0A7C6FSH3-F1
#
_cell.length_a   1.000
_cell.length_b   1.000
_cell.length_c   1.000
_cell.angle_alpha   90.00
_cell.angle_beta   90.00
_cell.angle_gamma   90.00
#
_symmetry.space_group_name_H-M   'P 1'
#
loop_
_entity.id
_entity.type
_entity.pdbx_description
1 polymer ?
#
loop_
_entity_poly.entity_id
_entity_poly.type
_entity_poly.pdbx_seq_one_letter_code
_entity_poly.pdbx_strand_id
1 'polypeptide(L)'
;MRHFIEQLHDGKKNNASRQRKYDAQLRKLERRRQKGKPITYTPVAPTIVDFDLLKGNIMLLMQRLKENYNDKLTKSKQESKREKAEALVNYLQENAAAMVYEVTPASAKIKAIKLLEEVGIPEPHKRYNQYPFEFSGGMRQRIVIAIALAANPDILICDEPTTALDVTIQAQILELINRLKKERELSIIFITHDLGVVANMADRIAVMYAGKIVEYGTAEEVFYEPAHPYTWALLSSMPDLETKDELEAIPGTPPNMIYPPKGDAFADRNRYAMEIDFEQHPPRFDITPTHWAATWLLHPDAPKVERPAVITERVRKMKERLEAVQDE
;
A
#
# COMPACT_ATOMS: atom_id res chain seq x y z
N MET A 1 10.61 -26.44 -27.44
CA MET A 1 10.53 -27.05 -28.79
C MET A 1 11.90 -27.46 -29.32
N ARG A 2 12.91 -26.57 -29.35
CA ARG A 2 14.29 -26.88 -29.77
C ARG A 2 14.88 -28.13 -29.08
N HIS A 3 14.74 -28.23 -27.76
CA HIS A 3 15.21 -29.38 -26.96
C HIS A 3 14.65 -30.75 -27.44
N PHE A 4 13.36 -30.82 -27.75
CA PHE A 4 12.75 -32.07 -28.23
C PHE A 4 13.19 -32.45 -29.66
N ILE A 5 13.48 -31.45 -30.50
CA ILE A 5 14.03 -31.68 -31.85
C ILE A 5 15.46 -32.22 -31.77
N GLU A 6 16.27 -31.70 -30.84
CA GLU A 6 17.63 -32.19 -30.58
C GLU A 6 17.62 -33.64 -30.07
N GLN A 7 16.69 -33.98 -29.18
CA GLN A 7 16.50 -35.36 -28.71
C GLN A 7 16.06 -36.31 -29.84
N LEU A 8 15.22 -35.86 -30.77
CA LEU A 8 14.82 -36.64 -31.95
C LEU A 8 16.05 -36.96 -32.82
N HIS A 9 16.91 -35.97 -33.06
CA HIS A 9 18.13 -36.13 -33.84
C HIS A 9 19.14 -37.04 -33.15
N ASP A 10 19.36 -36.88 -31.83
CA ASP A 10 20.23 -37.78 -31.05
C ASP A 10 19.71 -39.23 -31.09
N GLY A 11 18.41 -39.42 -30.84
CA GLY A 11 17.76 -40.72 -30.86
C GLY A 11 17.92 -41.41 -32.22
N LYS A 12 17.66 -40.72 -33.33
CA LYS A 12 17.81 -41.28 -34.68
C LYS A 12 19.24 -41.71 -34.98
N LYS A 13 20.23 -40.95 -34.52
CA LYS A 13 21.64 -41.22 -34.79
C LYS A 13 22.21 -42.32 -33.89
N ASN A 14 21.82 -42.34 -32.62
CA ASN A 14 22.56 -43.05 -31.59
C ASN A 14 21.80 -44.23 -30.93
N ASN A 15 20.46 -44.31 -31.01
CA ASN A 15 19.69 -45.37 -30.35
C ASN A 15 20.14 -46.78 -30.76
N ALA A 16 20.28 -47.05 -32.07
CA ALA A 16 20.67 -48.37 -32.57
C ALA A 16 22.11 -48.76 -32.15
N SER A 17 23.02 -47.79 -32.09
CA SER A 17 24.40 -48.02 -31.64
C SER A 17 24.47 -48.29 -30.14
N ARG A 18 23.70 -47.54 -29.33
CA ARG A 18 23.56 -47.75 -27.88
C ARG A 18 23.00 -49.13 -27.56
N GLN A 19 21.96 -49.57 -28.29
CA GLN A 19 21.39 -50.91 -28.13
C GLN A 19 22.39 -52.01 -28.49
N ARG A 20 23.07 -51.90 -29.64
CA ARG A 20 24.08 -52.89 -30.06
C ARG A 20 25.23 -53.04 -29.06
N LYS A 21 25.69 -51.93 -28.46
CA LYS A 21 26.72 -51.95 -27.41
C LYS A 21 26.23 -52.69 -26.16
N TYR A 22 24.99 -52.44 -25.76
CA TYR A 22 24.37 -53.14 -24.63
C TYR A 22 24.21 -54.64 -24.90
N ASP A 23 23.69 -55.03 -26.06
CA ASP A 23 23.54 -56.44 -26.46
C ASP A 23 24.90 -57.16 -26.53
N ALA A 24 25.95 -56.47 -27.00
CA ALA A 24 27.30 -57.02 -27.04
C ALA A 24 27.88 -57.22 -25.62
N GLN A 25 27.58 -56.32 -24.69
CA GLN A 25 27.95 -56.47 -23.27
C GLN A 25 27.23 -57.66 -22.64
N LEU A 26 25.93 -57.85 -22.92
CA LEU A 26 25.15 -59.01 -22.48
C LEU A 26 25.75 -60.32 -23.01
N ARG A 27 26.03 -60.42 -24.32
CA ARG A 27 26.67 -61.61 -24.91
C ARG A 27 28.04 -61.92 -24.32
N LYS A 28 28.84 -60.88 -24.01
CA LYS A 28 30.15 -61.06 -23.37
C LYS A 28 29.99 -61.59 -21.94
N LEU A 29 28.97 -61.14 -21.23
CA LEU A 29 28.66 -61.57 -19.87
C LEU A 29 28.13 -63.01 -19.85
N GLU A 30 27.25 -63.38 -20.78
CA GLU A 30 26.78 -64.76 -20.98
C GLU A 30 27.93 -65.72 -21.30
N ARG A 31 28.86 -65.33 -22.19
CA ARG A 31 30.06 -66.12 -22.49
C ARG A 31 30.99 -66.32 -21.29
N ARG A 32 31.06 -65.35 -20.37
CA ARG A 32 31.85 -65.50 -19.13
C ARG A 32 31.14 -66.41 -18.13
N ARG A 33 29.81 -66.32 -18.06
CA ARG A 33 28.94 -67.19 -17.24
C ARG A 33 29.06 -68.66 -17.67
N GLN A 34 29.05 -68.95 -18.97
CA GLN A 34 29.26 -70.30 -19.50
C GLN A 34 30.66 -70.87 -19.23
N LYS A 35 31.67 -70.01 -19.03
CA LYS A 35 33.06 -70.40 -18.71
C LYS A 35 33.33 -70.48 -17.20
N GLY A 36 32.30 -70.42 -16.35
CA GLY A 36 32.42 -70.55 -14.89
C GLY A 36 33.18 -69.43 -14.18
N LYS A 37 33.40 -68.27 -14.83
CA LYS A 37 34.13 -67.14 -14.23
C LYS A 37 33.18 -66.23 -13.44
N PRO A 38 33.59 -65.69 -12.27
CA PRO A 38 32.75 -64.82 -11.46
C PRO A 38 32.40 -63.52 -12.20
N ILE A 39 31.14 -63.10 -12.09
CA ILE A 39 30.60 -61.89 -12.73
C ILE A 39 30.88 -60.70 -11.80
N THR A 40 31.60 -59.69 -12.29
CA THR A 40 32.07 -58.54 -11.49
C THR A 40 31.27 -57.25 -11.71
N TYR A 41 30.27 -57.23 -12.60
CA TYR A 41 29.41 -56.07 -12.82
C TYR A 41 28.09 -56.45 -13.50
N THR A 42 27.07 -55.60 -13.36
CA THR A 42 25.77 -55.71 -14.03
C THR A 42 25.66 -54.64 -15.13
N PRO A 43 25.33 -55.01 -16.40
CA PRO A 43 25.18 -54.03 -17.47
C PRO A 43 23.97 -53.11 -17.20
N VAL A 44 24.19 -51.79 -17.25
CA VAL A 44 23.13 -50.79 -17.12
C VAL A 44 22.36 -50.71 -18.44
N ALA A 45 21.03 -50.68 -18.37
CA ALA A 45 20.16 -50.55 -19.54
C ALA A 45 20.51 -49.30 -20.36
N PRO A 46 20.44 -49.37 -21.71
CA PRO A 46 20.80 -48.24 -22.55
C PRO A 46 19.76 -47.13 -22.41
N THR A 47 20.24 -45.88 -22.24
CA THR A 47 19.37 -44.71 -22.33
C THR A 47 19.01 -44.45 -23.80
N ILE A 48 17.81 -44.86 -24.17
CA ILE A 48 17.25 -44.73 -25.53
C ILE A 48 16.17 -43.66 -25.49
N VAL A 49 16.13 -42.84 -26.54
CA VAL A 49 15.03 -41.88 -26.72
C VAL A 49 13.79 -42.64 -27.21
N ASP A 50 12.71 -42.59 -26.45
CA ASP A 50 11.39 -43.06 -26.84
C ASP A 50 10.75 -42.07 -27.83
N PHE A 51 10.56 -42.49 -29.07
CA PHE A 51 10.03 -41.64 -30.12
C PHE A 51 8.54 -41.36 -30.00
N ASP A 52 7.75 -42.28 -29.43
CA ASP A 52 6.31 -42.12 -29.28
C ASP A 52 6.00 -41.13 -28.16
N LEU A 53 6.71 -41.24 -27.03
CA LEU A 53 6.64 -40.27 -25.94
C LEU A 53 7.09 -38.88 -26.40
N LEU A 54 8.18 -38.81 -27.17
CA LEU A 54 8.70 -37.56 -27.71
C LEU A 54 7.70 -36.89 -28.67
N LYS A 55 7.07 -37.67 -29.56
CA LYS A 55 6.03 -37.20 -30.48
C LYS A 55 4.81 -36.68 -29.72
N GLY A 56 4.36 -37.38 -28.68
CA GLY A 56 3.28 -36.94 -27.80
C GLY A 56 3.57 -35.58 -27.16
N ASN A 57 4.78 -35.41 -26.63
CA ASN A 57 5.20 -34.14 -26.00
C ASN A 57 5.27 -32.98 -27.01
N ILE A 58 5.75 -33.23 -28.24
CA ILE A 58 5.78 -32.21 -29.29
C ILE A 58 4.35 -31.81 -29.68
N MET A 59 3.44 -32.77 -29.85
CA MET A 59 2.04 -32.49 -30.18
C MET A 59 1.34 -31.67 -29.10
N LEU A 60 1.55 -32.02 -27.83
CA LEU A 60 1.00 -31.27 -26.70
C LEU A 60 1.49 -29.82 -26.68
N LEU A 61 2.79 -29.60 -26.93
CA LEU A 61 3.35 -28.25 -27.04
C LEU A 61 2.78 -27.46 -28.21
N MET A 62 2.62 -28.10 -29.37
CA MET A 62 2.01 -27.45 -30.54
C MET A 62 0.55 -27.07 -30.28
N GLN A 63 -0.19 -27.91 -29.57
CA GLN A 63 -1.58 -27.63 -29.21
C GLN A 63 -1.69 -26.46 -28.24
N ARG A 64 -0.88 -26.43 -27.18
CA ARG A 64 -0.81 -25.28 -26.25
C ARG A 64 -0.40 -23.99 -26.93
N LEU A 65 0.56 -24.07 -27.87
CA LEU A 65 0.99 -22.91 -28.65
C LEU A 65 -0.17 -22.40 -29.51
N LYS A 66 -0.90 -23.31 -30.17
CA LYS A 66 -2.06 -22.98 -30.99
C LYS A 66 -3.16 -22.30 -30.16
N GLU A 67 -3.48 -22.84 -28.99
CA GLU A 67 -4.48 -22.27 -28.06
C GLU A 67 -4.07 -20.85 -27.63
N ASN A 68 -2.82 -20.64 -27.20
CA ASN A 68 -2.31 -19.32 -26.81
C ASN A 68 -2.42 -18.28 -27.94
N TYR A 69 -2.07 -18.64 -29.17
CA TYR A 69 -2.24 -17.72 -30.31
C TYR A 69 -3.71 -17.48 -30.64
N ASN A 70 -4.57 -18.48 -30.49
CA ASN A 70 -6.00 -18.31 -30.70
C ASN A 70 -6.60 -17.36 -29.66
N ASP A 71 -6.20 -17.47 -28.39
CA ASP A 71 -6.61 -16.56 -27.32
C ASP A 71 -6.15 -15.13 -27.61
N LYS A 72 -4.90 -14.96 -28.07
CA LYS A 72 -4.36 -13.65 -28.49
C LYS A 72 -5.12 -13.07 -29.69
N LEU A 73 -5.47 -13.89 -30.67
CA LEU A 73 -6.27 -13.48 -31.83
C LEU A 73 -7.71 -13.09 -31.43
N THR A 74 -8.29 -13.81 -30.46
CA THR A 74 -9.64 -13.56 -29.97
C THR A 74 -9.68 -12.26 -29.16
N LYS A 75 -8.71 -12.04 -28.27
CA LYS A 75 -8.50 -10.75 -27.57
C LYS A 75 -8.25 -9.60 -28.55
N SER A 76 -7.42 -9.83 -29.57
CA SER A 76 -7.12 -8.82 -30.61
C SER A 76 -8.32 -8.46 -31.49
N LYS A 77 -9.38 -9.28 -31.54
CA LYS A 77 -10.64 -8.95 -32.25
C LYS A 77 -11.59 -8.10 -31.41
N GLN A 78 -11.46 -8.12 -30.08
CA GLN A 78 -12.28 -7.35 -29.15
C GLN A 78 -11.71 -5.96 -28.85
N GLU A 79 -10.39 -5.79 -28.87
CA GLU A 79 -9.75 -4.50 -28.61
C GLU A 79 -9.81 -3.57 -29.83
N SER A 80 -10.37 -2.37 -29.65
CA SER A 80 -10.44 -1.36 -30.68
C SER A 80 -9.01 -0.90 -31.05
N LYS A 81 -8.72 -0.77 -32.35
CA LYS A 81 -7.43 -0.17 -32.81
C LYS A 81 -7.18 1.20 -32.20
N ARG A 82 -8.26 1.90 -31.82
CA ARG A 82 -8.22 3.19 -31.13
C ARG A 82 -7.71 3.08 -29.70
N GLU A 83 -8.17 2.08 -28.95
CA GLU A 83 -7.70 1.83 -27.57
C GLU A 83 -6.22 1.45 -27.55
N LYS A 84 -5.75 0.67 -28.54
CA LYS A 84 -4.30 0.38 -28.68
C LYS A 84 -3.49 1.62 -29.02
N ALA A 85 -4.01 2.48 -29.89
CA ALA A 85 -3.35 3.73 -30.22
C ALA A 85 -3.30 4.66 -29.00
N GLU A 86 -4.40 4.78 -28.25
CA GLU A 86 -4.47 5.56 -27.01
C GLU A 86 -3.53 4.99 -25.94
N ALA A 87 -3.51 3.67 -25.73
CA ALA A 87 -2.60 3.02 -24.79
C ALA A 87 -1.12 3.19 -25.18
N LEU A 88 -0.79 3.08 -26.47
CA LEU A 88 0.57 3.31 -26.96
C LEU A 88 0.98 4.78 -26.84
N VAL A 89 0.08 5.71 -27.13
CA VAL A 89 0.33 7.15 -26.95
C VAL A 89 0.54 7.46 -25.48
N ASN A 90 -0.27 6.91 -24.58
CA ASN A 90 -0.10 7.09 -23.14
C ASN A 90 1.23 6.50 -22.65
N TYR A 91 1.57 5.28 -23.08
CA TYR A 91 2.86 4.64 -22.78
C TYR A 91 4.05 5.48 -23.28
N LEU A 92 3.97 6.02 -24.50
CA LEU A 92 5.03 6.88 -25.03
C LEU A 92 5.08 8.23 -24.29
N GLN A 93 3.94 8.78 -23.88
CA GLN A 93 3.88 10.00 -23.06
C GLN A 93 4.46 9.81 -21.67
N GLU A 94 4.18 8.70 -20.99
CA GLU A 94 4.73 8.35 -19.67
C GLU A 94 6.25 8.18 -19.73
N ASN A 95 6.74 7.41 -20.70
CA ASN A 95 8.18 7.21 -20.89
C ASN A 95 8.90 8.50 -21.31
N ALA A 96 8.25 9.36 -22.11
CA ALA A 96 8.80 10.65 -22.49
C ALA A 96 8.79 11.65 -21.32
N ALA A 97 7.78 11.62 -20.44
CA ALA A 97 7.71 12.49 -19.26
C ALA A 97 8.88 12.24 -18.29
N ALA A 98 9.42 11.02 -18.25
CA ALA A 98 10.64 10.70 -17.50
C ALA A 98 11.94 11.21 -18.16
N MET A 99 11.93 11.52 -19.47
CA MET A 99 13.12 11.91 -20.24
C MET A 99 13.13 13.36 -20.75
N VAL A 100 11.98 14.04 -20.81
CA VAL A 100 11.83 15.38 -21.40
C VAL A 100 11.70 16.43 -20.30
N TYR A 101 12.78 17.19 -20.06
CA TYR A 101 12.79 18.33 -19.14
C TYR A 101 12.04 19.57 -19.67
N GLU A 102 11.69 19.62 -20.96
CA GLU A 102 10.99 20.77 -21.57
C GLU A 102 9.56 20.43 -21.97
N VAL A 103 8.60 20.87 -21.14
CA VAL A 103 7.18 20.80 -21.46
C VAL A 103 6.80 22.01 -22.29
N THR A 104 6.37 21.80 -23.54
CA THR A 104 5.87 22.90 -24.38
C THR A 104 4.57 23.49 -23.79
N PRO A 105 4.25 24.78 -24.03
CA PRO A 105 3.00 25.38 -23.53
C PRO A 105 1.74 24.62 -23.95
N ALA A 106 1.73 24.06 -25.17
CA ALA A 106 0.62 23.23 -25.66
C ALA A 106 0.49 21.92 -24.87
N SER A 107 1.61 21.24 -24.61
CA SER A 107 1.64 20.02 -23.80
C SER A 107 1.25 20.30 -22.33
N ALA A 108 1.74 21.40 -21.76
CA ALA A 108 1.41 21.84 -20.41
C ALA A 108 -0.09 22.09 -20.26
N LYS A 109 -0.71 22.77 -21.24
CA LYS A 109 -2.16 23.00 -21.26
C LYS A 109 -2.95 21.69 -21.31
N ILE A 110 -2.54 20.73 -22.15
CA ILE A 110 -3.19 19.42 -22.22
C ILE A 110 -3.08 18.68 -20.88
N LYS A 111 -1.88 18.67 -20.27
CA LYS A 111 -1.65 18.04 -18.97
C LYS A 111 -2.49 18.70 -17.87
N ALA A 112 -2.55 20.03 -17.84
CA ALA A 112 -3.36 20.77 -16.88
C ALA A 112 -4.85 20.44 -17.01
N ILE A 113 -5.39 20.38 -18.23
CA ILE A 113 -6.79 20.02 -18.46
C ILE A 113 -7.09 18.58 -17.99
N LYS A 114 -6.19 17.62 -18.28
CA LYS A 114 -6.32 16.24 -17.79
C LYS A 114 -6.31 16.18 -16.25
N LEU A 115 -5.44 16.94 -15.59
CA LEU A 115 -5.40 17.01 -14.13
C LEU A 115 -6.69 17.62 -13.55
N LEU A 116 -7.22 18.68 -14.17
CA LEU A 116 -8.50 19.27 -13.77
C LEU A 116 -9.65 18.25 -13.88
N GLU A 117 -9.68 17.47 -14.95
CA GLU A 117 -10.65 16.39 -15.13
C GLU A 117 -10.50 15.32 -14.02
N GLU A 118 -9.26 14.90 -13.76
CA GLU A 118 -8.95 13.89 -12.75
C GLU A 118 -9.35 14.31 -11.33
N VAL A 119 -9.18 15.57 -10.95
CA VAL A 119 -9.63 16.07 -9.64
C VAL A 119 -11.14 16.38 -9.60
N GLY A 120 -11.87 16.10 -10.68
CA GLY A 120 -13.33 16.25 -10.76
C GLY A 120 -13.80 17.69 -10.96
N ILE A 121 -13.02 18.54 -11.63
CA ILE A 121 -13.49 19.88 -12.04
C ILE A 121 -14.40 19.72 -13.27
N PRO A 122 -15.67 20.15 -13.21
CA PRO A 122 -16.58 20.08 -14.36
C PRO A 122 -16.08 20.98 -15.50
N GLU A 123 -16.38 20.62 -16.75
CA GLU A 123 -16.02 21.40 -17.96
C GLU A 123 -14.57 21.96 -17.92
N PRO A 124 -13.54 21.11 -17.72
CA PRO A 124 -12.17 21.57 -17.44
C PRO A 124 -11.60 22.46 -18.55
N HIS A 125 -11.98 22.22 -19.81
CA HIS A 125 -11.59 23.06 -20.96
C HIS A 125 -12.06 24.52 -20.85
N LYS A 126 -13.26 24.75 -20.32
CA LYS A 126 -13.82 26.09 -20.11
C LYS A 126 -13.20 26.72 -18.87
N ARG A 127 -13.12 25.96 -17.79
CA ARG A 127 -12.62 26.42 -16.49
C ARG A 127 -11.12 26.73 -16.48
N TYR A 128 -10.33 26.15 -17.40
CA TYR A 128 -8.90 26.47 -17.55
C TYR A 128 -8.60 27.97 -17.69
N ASN A 129 -9.50 28.76 -18.30
CA ASN A 129 -9.29 30.20 -18.49
C ASN A 129 -9.91 31.07 -17.38
N GLN A 130 -10.47 30.46 -16.33
CA GLN A 130 -11.11 31.19 -15.24
C GLN A 130 -10.11 31.60 -14.16
N TYR A 131 -10.42 32.69 -13.49
CA TYR A 131 -9.65 33.18 -12.35
C TYR A 131 -10.02 32.45 -11.05
N PRO A 132 -9.12 32.37 -10.06
CA PRO A 132 -9.37 31.72 -8.79
C PRO A 132 -10.67 32.18 -8.08
N PHE A 133 -11.02 33.46 -8.17
CA PHE A 133 -12.21 34.01 -7.52
C PHE A 133 -13.53 33.51 -8.12
N GLU A 134 -13.51 32.96 -9.33
CA GLU A 134 -14.69 32.39 -10.01
C GLU A 134 -15.01 30.95 -9.56
N PHE A 135 -14.14 30.34 -8.74
CA PHE A 135 -14.31 28.98 -8.22
C PHE A 135 -14.87 28.97 -6.79
N SER A 136 -15.68 27.96 -6.48
CA SER A 136 -16.09 27.65 -5.10
C SER A 136 -14.88 27.19 -4.26
N GLY A 137 -15.01 27.21 -2.92
CA GLY A 137 -13.95 26.75 -2.01
C GLY A 137 -13.47 25.32 -2.33
N GLY A 138 -14.41 24.38 -2.49
CA GLY A 138 -14.09 23.00 -2.87
C GLY A 138 -13.42 22.88 -4.25
N MET A 139 -13.83 23.69 -5.22
CA MET A 139 -13.17 23.73 -6.53
C MET A 139 -11.73 24.24 -6.43
N ARG A 140 -11.49 25.29 -5.63
CA ARG A 140 -10.12 25.79 -5.40
C ARG A 140 -9.26 24.71 -4.75
N GLN A 141 -9.80 23.97 -3.78
CA GLN A 141 -9.07 22.90 -3.13
C GLN A 141 -8.69 21.77 -4.12
N ARG A 142 -9.63 21.37 -4.98
CA ARG A 142 -9.36 20.40 -6.06
C ARG A 142 -8.26 20.90 -7.01
N ILE A 143 -8.26 22.19 -7.35
CA ILE A 143 -7.22 22.79 -8.19
C ILE A 143 -5.85 22.76 -7.48
N VAL A 144 -5.79 23.03 -6.18
CA VAL A 144 -4.53 22.91 -5.40
C VAL A 144 -4.01 21.47 -5.43
N ILE A 145 -4.88 20.48 -5.28
CA ILE A 145 -4.51 19.05 -5.42
C ILE A 145 -3.99 18.78 -6.84
N ALA A 146 -4.66 19.27 -7.88
CA ALA A 146 -4.21 19.12 -9.27
C ALA A 146 -2.81 19.73 -9.51
N ILE A 147 -2.53 20.88 -8.90
CA ILE A 147 -1.21 21.52 -8.95
C ILE A 147 -0.15 20.63 -8.28
N ALA A 148 -0.45 20.07 -7.11
CA ALA A 148 0.46 19.14 -6.42
C ALA A 148 0.74 17.88 -7.26
N LEU A 149 -0.29 17.34 -7.93
CA LEU A 149 -0.16 16.18 -8.81
C LEU A 149 0.55 16.48 -10.14
N ALA A 150 0.71 17.75 -10.52
CA ALA A 150 1.33 18.10 -11.79
C ALA A 150 2.78 17.63 -11.91
N ALA A 151 3.46 17.47 -10.78
CA ALA A 151 4.82 16.93 -10.70
C ALA A 151 4.89 15.40 -10.75
N ASN A 152 3.74 14.69 -10.78
CA ASN A 152 3.65 13.24 -10.62
C ASN A 152 4.44 12.72 -9.39
N PRO A 153 4.12 13.21 -8.18
CA PRO A 153 4.90 12.88 -6.99
C PRO A 153 4.65 11.45 -6.52
N ASP A 154 5.60 10.87 -5.78
CA ASP A 154 5.38 9.61 -5.03
C ASP A 154 4.72 9.86 -3.66
N ILE A 155 4.88 11.09 -3.13
CA ILE A 155 4.41 11.50 -1.82
C ILE A 155 3.57 12.77 -1.93
N LEU A 156 2.35 12.74 -1.37
CA LEU A 156 1.47 13.89 -1.24
C LEU A 156 1.38 14.32 0.24
N ILE A 157 1.72 15.56 0.52
CA ILE A 157 1.57 16.16 1.85
C ILE A 157 0.33 17.05 1.84
N CYS A 158 -0.63 16.75 2.69
CA CYS A 158 -1.87 17.50 2.83
C CYS A 158 -1.88 18.21 4.18
N ASP A 159 -1.66 19.52 4.17
CA ASP A 159 -1.72 20.36 5.37
C ASP A 159 -3.10 21.02 5.50
N GLU A 160 -3.89 20.54 6.45
CA GLU A 160 -5.26 20.99 6.72
C GLU A 160 -6.12 21.15 5.44
N PRO A 161 -6.18 20.12 4.57
CA PRO A 161 -6.71 20.26 3.21
C PRO A 161 -8.24 20.44 3.17
N THR A 162 -8.91 20.29 4.29
CA THR A 162 -10.36 20.41 4.45
C THR A 162 -10.76 21.66 5.24
N THR A 163 -9.80 22.51 5.63
CA THR A 163 -10.10 23.70 6.41
C THR A 163 -10.96 24.69 5.63
N ALA A 164 -11.84 25.41 6.33
CA ALA A 164 -12.77 26.38 5.77
C ALA A 164 -13.75 25.84 4.69
N LEU A 165 -13.94 24.52 4.62
CA LEU A 165 -14.94 23.88 3.77
C LEU A 165 -16.14 23.38 4.61
N ASP A 166 -17.31 23.30 4.01
CA ASP A 166 -18.48 22.68 4.63
C ASP A 166 -18.29 21.15 4.70
N VAL A 167 -18.94 20.52 5.68
CA VAL A 167 -18.82 19.08 5.98
C VAL A 167 -19.06 18.20 4.74
N THR A 168 -19.98 18.59 3.85
CA THR A 168 -20.26 17.81 2.63
C THR A 168 -19.10 17.85 1.65
N ILE A 169 -18.52 19.03 1.41
CA ILE A 169 -17.37 19.17 0.53
C ILE A 169 -16.12 18.55 1.15
N GLN A 170 -15.93 18.64 2.48
CA GLN A 170 -14.83 17.96 3.16
C GLN A 170 -14.83 16.45 2.85
N ALA A 171 -15.99 15.79 2.99
CA ALA A 171 -16.13 14.37 2.67
C ALA A 171 -15.76 14.07 1.20
N GLN A 172 -16.20 14.91 0.26
CA GLN A 172 -15.86 14.73 -1.16
C GLN A 172 -14.37 14.93 -1.45
N ILE A 173 -13.68 15.82 -0.73
CA ILE A 173 -12.23 16.01 -0.86
C ILE A 173 -11.47 14.81 -0.31
N LEU A 174 -11.90 14.27 0.84
CA LEU A 174 -11.29 13.06 1.42
C LEU A 174 -11.48 11.85 0.51
N GLU A 175 -12.66 11.67 -0.05
CA GLU A 175 -12.94 10.61 -1.02
C GLU A 175 -12.06 10.76 -2.28
N LEU A 176 -11.92 12.00 -2.78
CA LEU A 176 -11.02 12.29 -3.90
C LEU A 176 -9.58 11.88 -3.57
N ILE A 177 -9.06 12.29 -2.41
CA ILE A 177 -7.68 11.98 -2.01
C ILE A 177 -7.50 10.46 -1.85
N ASN A 178 -8.45 9.76 -1.22
CA ASN A 178 -8.41 8.30 -1.08
C ASN A 178 -8.48 7.56 -2.41
N ARG A 179 -9.24 8.09 -3.39
CA ARG A 179 -9.26 7.56 -4.75
C ARG A 179 -7.89 7.75 -5.42
N LEU A 180 -7.33 8.95 -5.35
CA LEU A 180 -6.01 9.26 -5.92
C LEU A 180 -4.89 8.43 -5.27
N LYS A 181 -4.95 8.19 -3.95
CA LYS A 181 -4.04 7.29 -3.22
C LYS A 181 -3.97 5.92 -3.90
N LYS A 182 -5.12 5.34 -4.24
CA LYS A 182 -5.23 4.01 -4.84
C LYS A 182 -4.86 4.01 -6.32
N GLU A 183 -5.34 4.98 -7.09
CA GLU A 183 -5.12 5.04 -8.54
C GLU A 183 -3.65 5.33 -8.92
N ARG A 184 -2.95 6.12 -8.10
CA ARG A 184 -1.57 6.56 -8.35
C ARG A 184 -0.53 5.94 -7.42
N GLU A 185 -0.94 5.01 -6.56
CA GLU A 185 -0.07 4.38 -5.56
C GLU A 185 0.69 5.40 -4.68
N LEU A 186 0.02 6.50 -4.32
CA LEU A 186 0.63 7.60 -3.56
C LEU A 186 0.79 7.25 -2.09
N SER A 187 1.92 7.66 -1.51
CA SER A 187 2.05 7.80 -0.07
C SER A 187 1.52 9.16 0.38
N ILE A 188 0.68 9.18 1.43
CA ILE A 188 0.02 10.41 1.87
C ILE A 188 0.39 10.72 3.32
N ILE A 189 0.87 11.94 3.55
CA ILE A 189 1.00 12.53 4.89
C ILE A 189 -0.15 13.51 5.04
N PHE A 190 -1.08 13.21 5.94
CA PHE A 190 -2.25 14.03 6.19
C PHE A 190 -2.13 14.69 7.57
N ILE A 191 -2.19 16.03 7.59
CA ILE A 191 -2.07 16.84 8.79
C ILE A 191 -3.45 17.47 9.03
N THR A 192 -4.03 17.17 10.19
CA THR A 192 -5.28 17.80 10.61
C THR A 192 -5.43 17.83 12.12
N HIS A 193 -6.21 18.79 12.60
CA HIS A 193 -6.70 18.86 13.97
C HIS A 193 -8.01 18.06 14.18
N ASP A 194 -8.66 17.57 13.12
CA ASP A 194 -9.92 16.83 13.22
C ASP A 194 -9.70 15.31 13.25
N LEU A 195 -9.82 14.72 14.44
CA LEU A 195 -9.70 13.27 14.63
C LEU A 195 -10.79 12.46 13.91
N GLY A 196 -11.99 13.02 13.69
CA GLY A 196 -13.06 12.33 12.97
C GLY A 196 -12.71 12.08 11.51
N VAL A 197 -11.95 12.99 10.90
CA VAL A 197 -11.40 12.84 9.55
C VAL A 197 -10.30 11.79 9.51
N VAL A 198 -9.42 11.77 10.51
CA VAL A 198 -8.27 10.84 10.58
C VAL A 198 -8.71 9.38 10.59
N ALA A 199 -9.78 9.05 11.33
CA ALA A 199 -10.26 7.68 11.50
C ALA A 199 -10.57 6.94 10.18
N ASN A 200 -10.99 7.67 9.13
CA ASN A 200 -11.38 7.08 7.85
C ASN A 200 -10.27 7.12 6.78
N MET A 201 -9.13 7.74 7.08
CA MET A 201 -8.09 8.02 6.07
C MET A 201 -6.72 7.45 6.44
N ALA A 202 -6.39 7.43 7.72
CA ALA A 202 -5.05 7.11 8.19
C ALA A 202 -4.88 5.60 8.43
N ASP A 203 -3.78 5.05 7.91
CA ASP A 203 -3.32 3.70 8.30
C ASP A 203 -2.56 3.77 9.65
N ARG A 204 -1.88 4.89 9.89
CA ARG A 204 -1.06 5.17 11.09
C ARG A 204 -1.26 6.61 11.53
N ILE A 205 -1.21 6.84 12.83
CA ILE A 205 -1.46 8.16 13.45
C ILE A 205 -0.25 8.59 14.26
N ALA A 206 0.16 9.84 14.10
CA ALA A 206 1.11 10.52 14.96
C ALA A 206 0.39 11.65 15.69
N VAL A 207 0.24 11.55 17.00
CA VAL A 207 -0.30 12.63 17.83
C VAL A 207 0.84 13.55 18.22
N MET A 208 0.72 14.82 17.92
CA MET A 208 1.72 15.83 18.20
C MET A 208 1.21 16.84 19.23
N TYR A 209 2.07 17.20 20.19
CA TYR A 209 1.83 18.27 21.14
C TYR A 209 3.09 19.11 21.31
N ALA A 210 2.95 20.44 21.31
CA ALA A 210 4.08 21.36 21.53
C ALA A 210 5.31 21.07 20.65
N GLY A 211 5.08 20.69 19.38
CA GLY A 211 6.13 20.39 18.40
C GLY A 211 6.82 19.02 18.57
N LYS A 212 6.31 18.14 19.43
CA LYS A 212 6.83 16.77 19.63
C LYS A 212 5.75 15.73 19.37
N ILE A 213 6.12 14.61 18.75
CA ILE A 213 5.23 13.45 18.67
C ILE A 213 5.17 12.82 20.07
N VAL A 214 3.98 12.80 20.65
CA VAL A 214 3.74 12.27 22.00
C VAL A 214 3.19 10.86 21.96
N GLU A 215 2.59 10.45 20.84
CA GLU A 215 2.08 9.10 20.64
C GLU A 215 2.06 8.76 19.15
N TYR A 216 2.36 7.51 18.82
CA TYR A 216 2.35 7.03 17.44
C TYR A 216 2.04 5.54 17.36
N GLY A 217 1.10 5.17 16.50
CA GLY A 217 0.63 3.79 16.34
C GLY A 217 -0.12 3.58 15.04
N THR A 218 -0.68 2.38 14.83
CA THR A 218 -1.75 2.21 13.85
C THR A 218 -2.97 3.05 14.26
N ALA A 219 -3.87 3.33 13.31
CA ALA A 219 -5.10 4.04 13.66
C ALA A 219 -5.90 3.29 14.73
N GLU A 220 -5.98 1.97 14.63
CA GLU A 220 -6.64 1.10 15.61
C GLU A 220 -6.01 1.23 17.01
N GLU A 221 -4.69 1.12 17.13
CA GLU A 221 -3.98 1.23 18.41
C GLU A 221 -4.23 2.59 19.08
N VAL A 222 -4.13 3.69 18.32
CA VAL A 222 -4.27 5.04 18.87
C VAL A 222 -5.73 5.37 19.23
N PHE A 223 -6.73 4.87 18.48
CA PHE A 223 -8.14 5.10 18.80
C PHE A 223 -8.67 4.20 19.91
N TYR A 224 -8.24 2.93 19.95
CA TYR A 224 -8.81 1.93 20.87
C TYR A 224 -7.98 1.66 22.11
N GLU A 225 -6.66 1.80 22.00
CA GLU A 225 -5.75 1.59 23.11
C GLU A 225 -4.83 2.79 23.34
N PRO A 226 -5.34 4.04 23.34
CA PRO A 226 -4.51 5.22 23.52
C PRO A 226 -3.75 5.13 24.84
N ALA A 227 -2.51 5.59 24.85
CA ALA A 227 -1.64 5.51 26.00
C ALA A 227 -1.26 6.89 26.57
N HIS A 228 -1.20 7.92 25.74
CA HIS A 228 -0.81 9.25 26.21
C HIS A 228 -2.00 10.03 26.80
N PRO A 229 -1.87 10.67 27.98
CA PRO A 229 -2.93 11.47 28.59
C PRO A 229 -3.50 12.58 27.69
N TYR A 230 -2.66 13.17 26.84
CA TYR A 230 -3.11 14.12 25.82
C TYR A 230 -4.04 13.47 24.79
N THR A 231 -3.70 12.28 24.29
CA THR A 231 -4.55 11.52 23.37
C THR A 231 -5.87 11.14 24.04
N TRP A 232 -5.84 10.78 25.33
CA TRP A 232 -7.05 10.56 26.11
C TRP A 232 -7.95 11.79 26.15
N ALA A 233 -7.35 12.94 26.44
CA ALA A 233 -8.07 14.21 26.51
C ALA A 233 -8.67 14.57 25.14
N LEU A 234 -7.91 14.41 24.05
CA LEU A 234 -8.39 14.64 22.68
C LEU A 234 -9.59 13.76 22.31
N LEU A 235 -9.48 12.45 22.55
CA LEU A 235 -10.56 11.50 22.26
C LEU A 235 -11.79 11.79 23.13
N SER A 236 -11.61 12.18 24.39
CA SER A 236 -12.71 12.55 25.30
C SER A 236 -13.45 13.82 24.85
N SER A 237 -12.78 14.73 24.14
CA SER A 237 -13.39 15.94 23.58
C SER A 237 -14.12 15.70 22.25
N MET A 238 -13.99 14.52 21.62
CA MET A 238 -14.65 14.25 20.34
C MET A 238 -16.14 13.95 20.53
N PRO A 239 -17.04 14.57 19.74
CA PRO A 239 -18.47 14.29 19.78
C PRO A 239 -18.78 12.84 19.40
N ASP A 240 -19.75 12.26 20.11
CA ASP A 240 -20.32 10.94 19.78
C ASP A 240 -21.76 11.15 19.32
N LEU A 241 -22.20 10.38 18.31
CA LEU A 241 -23.57 10.47 17.79
C LEU A 241 -24.61 9.93 18.78
N GLU A 242 -24.20 9.05 19.70
CA GLU A 242 -25.11 8.37 20.63
C GLU A 242 -25.14 8.97 22.03
N THR A 243 -24.08 9.67 22.44
CA THR A 243 -23.93 10.17 23.80
C THR A 243 -24.30 11.64 23.88
N LYS A 244 -25.22 11.98 24.80
CA LYS A 244 -25.63 13.36 25.10
C LYS A 244 -24.79 13.99 26.23
N ASP A 245 -23.69 13.35 26.60
CA ASP A 245 -22.85 13.79 27.70
C ASP A 245 -22.13 15.09 27.36
N GLU A 246 -21.83 15.90 28.38
CA GLU A 246 -21.02 17.10 28.21
C GLU A 246 -19.62 16.72 27.74
N LEU A 247 -19.16 17.34 26.65
CA LEU A 247 -17.82 17.12 26.14
C LEU A 247 -16.80 17.69 27.12
N GLU A 248 -15.88 16.86 27.58
CA GLU A 248 -14.81 17.32 28.45
C GLU A 248 -13.80 18.16 27.66
N ALA A 249 -13.67 19.43 28.04
CA ALA A 249 -12.62 20.29 27.50
C ALA A 249 -11.29 20.04 28.22
N ILE A 250 -10.19 20.08 27.47
CA ILE A 250 -8.84 20.00 28.04
C ILE A 250 -8.55 21.30 28.80
N PRO A 251 -8.27 21.26 30.11
CA PRO A 251 -8.07 22.46 30.91
C PRO A 251 -6.80 23.24 30.49
N GLY A 252 -6.77 24.52 30.85
CA GLY A 252 -5.62 25.40 30.63
C GLY A 252 -5.38 25.78 29.17
N THR A 253 -4.28 26.49 28.93
CA THR A 253 -3.84 26.90 27.59
C THR A 253 -2.56 26.17 27.20
N PRO A 254 -2.32 25.93 25.90
CA PRO A 254 -1.05 25.39 25.44
C PRO A 254 0.15 26.23 25.93
N PRO A 255 1.31 25.60 26.19
CA PRO A 255 2.49 26.31 26.67
C PRO A 255 3.04 27.26 25.60
N ASN A 256 3.66 28.34 26.06
CA ASN A 256 4.35 29.26 25.16
C ASN A 256 5.67 28.66 24.70
N MET A 257 5.75 28.23 23.44
CA MET A 257 6.94 27.58 22.89
C MET A 257 8.14 28.50 22.65
N ILE A 258 8.00 29.81 22.84
CA ILE A 258 9.15 30.74 22.91
C ILE A 258 9.97 30.44 24.19
N TYR A 259 9.29 30.06 25.27
CA TYR A 259 9.90 29.67 26.54
C TYR A 259 9.40 28.27 26.91
N PRO A 260 9.93 27.21 26.26
CA PRO A 260 9.42 25.86 26.43
C PRO A 260 9.57 25.41 27.89
N PRO A 261 8.61 24.64 28.41
CA PRO A 261 8.70 24.08 29.76
C PRO A 261 9.88 23.11 29.88
N LYS A 262 10.43 23.00 31.09
CA LYS A 262 11.60 22.17 31.39
C LYS A 262 11.31 20.67 31.20
N GLY A 263 10.18 20.21 31.72
CA GLY A 263 9.69 18.83 31.62
C GLY A 263 8.70 18.62 30.49
N ASP A 264 7.83 17.62 30.59
CA ASP A 264 6.72 17.39 29.66
C ASP A 264 5.93 18.68 29.43
N ALA A 265 5.74 19.02 28.16
CA ALA A 265 4.97 20.18 27.76
C ALA A 265 3.49 20.07 28.12
N PHE A 266 2.98 18.84 28.27
CA PHE A 266 1.59 18.61 28.65
C PHE A 266 1.38 18.57 30.18
N ALA A 267 2.44 18.61 31.01
CA ALA A 267 2.36 18.47 32.46
C ALA A 267 1.33 19.40 33.12
N ASP A 268 1.35 20.71 32.79
CA ASP A 268 0.45 21.72 33.36
C ASP A 268 -1.05 21.48 33.06
N ARG A 269 -1.34 20.68 32.03
CA ARG A 269 -2.71 20.39 31.56
C ARG A 269 -3.09 18.93 31.78
N ASN A 270 -2.15 18.11 32.22
CA ASN A 270 -2.35 16.69 32.46
C ASN A 270 -2.92 16.49 33.87
N ARG A 271 -4.15 15.97 33.97
CA ARG A 271 -4.78 15.61 35.25
C ARG A 271 -4.02 14.52 36.01
N TYR A 272 -3.15 13.78 35.32
CA TYR A 272 -2.37 12.66 35.82
C TYR A 272 -0.87 12.99 35.89
N ALA A 273 -0.49 14.27 35.86
CA ALA A 273 0.91 14.68 35.93
C ALA A 273 1.55 14.23 37.26
N MET A 274 2.76 13.69 37.17
CA MET A 274 3.64 13.38 38.28
C MET A 274 4.69 14.47 38.45
N GLU A 275 5.38 14.48 39.58
CA GLU A 275 6.45 15.46 39.84
C GLU A 275 7.55 15.44 38.77
N ILE A 276 7.91 14.24 38.29
CA ILE A 276 8.90 14.07 37.21
C ILE A 276 8.47 14.70 35.88
N ASP A 277 7.16 14.79 35.58
CA ASP A 277 6.66 15.43 34.36
C ASP A 277 7.03 16.91 34.32
N PHE A 278 7.19 17.59 35.46
CA PHE A 278 7.59 19.00 35.50
C PHE A 278 9.12 19.20 35.39
N GLU A 279 9.88 18.14 35.64
CA GLU A 279 11.34 18.21 35.69
C GLU A 279 12.03 17.69 34.42
N GLN A 280 11.48 16.64 33.81
CA GLN A 280 12.09 15.92 32.71
C GLN A 280 11.07 15.55 31.63
N HIS A 281 11.50 15.60 30.37
CA HIS A 281 10.69 15.08 29.27
C HIS A 281 10.61 13.55 29.34
N PRO A 282 9.42 12.96 29.13
CA PRO A 282 9.27 11.52 29.09
C PRO A 282 10.03 10.93 27.89
N PRO A 283 10.77 9.82 28.09
CA PRO A 283 11.33 9.08 26.97
C PRO A 283 10.20 8.38 26.20
N ARG A 284 10.53 7.87 25.00
CA ARG A 284 9.64 6.99 24.25
C ARG A 284 9.54 5.64 24.97
N PHE A 285 8.31 5.21 25.27
CA PHE A 285 7.98 3.87 25.74
C PHE A 285 7.26 3.11 24.63
N ASP A 286 7.82 1.97 24.22
CA ASP A 286 7.20 1.07 23.24
C ASP A 286 6.15 0.18 23.94
N ILE A 287 4.93 0.17 23.42
CA ILE A 287 3.78 -0.60 23.95
C ILE A 287 3.62 -1.88 23.12
N THR A 288 3.66 -1.72 21.80
CA THR A 288 3.69 -2.80 20.81
C THR A 288 4.82 -2.51 19.79
N PRO A 289 5.14 -3.44 18.87
CA PRO A 289 6.10 -3.16 17.80
C PRO A 289 5.70 -1.98 16.89
N THR A 290 4.40 -1.64 16.86
CA THR A 290 3.83 -0.58 16.01
C THR A 290 3.41 0.66 16.78
N HIS A 291 3.26 0.57 18.11
CA HIS A 291 2.73 1.62 18.98
C HIS A 291 3.70 2.04 20.09
N TRP A 292 3.90 3.34 20.24
CA TRP A 292 4.67 3.92 21.33
C TRP A 292 4.06 5.24 21.80
N ALA A 293 4.32 5.60 23.05
CA ALA A 293 3.97 6.89 23.62
C ALA A 293 5.09 7.45 24.49
N ALA A 294 5.22 8.77 24.52
CA ALA A 294 6.17 9.48 25.37
C ALA A 294 5.43 10.03 26.60
N THR A 295 5.20 9.18 27.62
CA THR A 295 4.59 9.58 28.88
C THR A 295 5.18 8.81 30.05
N TRP A 296 5.42 9.49 31.18
CA TRP A 296 5.94 8.84 32.38
C TRP A 296 4.94 7.85 33.01
N LEU A 297 3.66 7.90 32.66
CA LEU A 297 2.66 6.92 33.14
C LEU A 297 2.94 5.48 32.68
N LEU A 298 3.73 5.29 31.63
CA LEU A 298 4.15 3.96 31.16
C LEU A 298 5.40 3.43 31.89
N HIS A 299 6.00 4.23 32.77
CA HIS A 299 7.15 3.79 33.55
C HIS A 299 6.75 2.68 34.54
N PRO A 300 7.59 1.66 34.79
CA PRO A 300 7.25 0.56 35.71
C PRO A 300 6.90 1.00 37.14
N ASP A 301 7.50 2.10 37.59
CA ASP A 301 7.28 2.68 38.93
C ASP A 301 6.13 3.69 38.98
N ALA A 302 5.46 3.96 37.85
CA ALA A 302 4.34 4.88 37.80
C ALA A 302 3.10 4.31 38.51
N PRO A 303 2.21 5.17 39.04
CA PRO A 303 0.92 4.73 39.56
C PRO A 303 0.12 4.09 38.43
N LYS A 304 -0.56 2.97 38.73
CA LYS A 304 -1.49 2.34 37.79
C LYS A 304 -2.75 3.18 37.67
N VAL A 305 -2.72 4.11 36.72
CA VAL A 305 -3.86 4.98 36.38
C VAL A 305 -4.73 4.27 35.36
N GLU A 306 -6.02 4.13 35.66
CA GLU A 306 -6.99 3.62 34.69
C GLU A 306 -7.38 4.70 33.69
N ARG A 307 -7.67 4.27 32.45
CA ARG A 307 -8.12 5.18 31.39
C ARG A 307 -9.47 5.82 31.79
N PRO A 308 -9.72 7.09 31.42
CA PRO A 308 -11.02 7.74 31.61
C PRO A 308 -12.19 6.85 31.15
N ALA A 309 -13.25 6.77 31.95
CA ALA A 309 -14.41 5.93 31.67
C ALA A 309 -15.06 6.22 30.31
N VAL A 310 -15.06 7.49 29.89
CA VAL A 310 -15.56 7.94 28.57
C VAL A 310 -14.85 7.22 27.43
N ILE A 311 -13.53 7.05 27.54
CA ILE A 311 -12.73 6.35 26.53
C ILE A 311 -13.01 4.86 26.59
N THR A 312 -12.95 4.25 27.78
CA THR A 312 -13.20 2.81 27.96
C THR A 312 -14.56 2.39 27.41
N GLU A 313 -15.59 3.19 27.64
CA GLU A 313 -16.94 2.95 27.14
C GLU A 313 -17.03 3.14 25.61
N ARG A 314 -16.38 4.18 25.05
CA ARG A 314 -16.30 4.35 23.59
C ARG A 314 -15.59 3.18 22.92
N VAL A 315 -14.47 2.73 23.48
CA VAL A 315 -13.71 1.58 22.97
C VAL A 315 -14.59 0.33 22.98
N ARG A 316 -15.32 0.09 24.07
CA ARG A 316 -16.27 -1.03 24.19
C ARG A 316 -17.33 -0.98 23.09
N LYS A 317 -18.05 0.14 22.95
CA LYS A 317 -19.10 0.32 21.95
C LYS A 317 -18.59 0.15 20.51
N MET A 318 -17.41 0.69 20.22
CA MET A 318 -16.84 0.56 18.88
C MET A 318 -16.37 -0.87 18.59
N LYS A 319 -15.83 -1.61 19.56
CA LYS A 319 -15.52 -3.04 19.42
C LYS A 319 -16.79 -3.85 19.14
N GLU A 320 -17.88 -3.59 19.87
CA GLU A 320 -19.18 -4.24 19.63
C GLU A 320 -19.73 -3.99 18.22
N ARG A 321 -19.54 -2.78 17.68
CA ARG A 321 -19.90 -2.48 16.28
C ARG A 321 -19.03 -3.22 15.26
N LEU A 322 -17.72 -3.29 15.49
CA LEU A 322 -16.80 -4.00 14.60
C LEU A 322 -17.12 -5.50 14.55
N GLU A 323 -17.45 -6.09 15.71
CA GLU A 323 -17.88 -7.49 15.80
C GLU A 323 -19.22 -7.70 15.06
N ALA A 324 -20.20 -6.81 15.25
CA ALA A 324 -21.49 -6.90 14.56
C ALA A 324 -21.40 -6.79 13.02
N VAL A 325 -20.40 -6.07 12.49
CA VAL A 325 -20.17 -5.93 11.04
C VAL A 325 -19.42 -7.12 10.45
N GLN A 326 -18.72 -7.91 11.27
CA GLN A 326 -18.03 -9.12 10.81
C GLN A 326 -18.95 -10.35 10.74
N ASP A 327 -20.11 -10.30 11.39
CA ASP A 327 -21.11 -11.37 11.40
C ASP A 327 -22.19 -11.22 10.28
N GLU A 328 -22.13 -10.16 9.45
CA GLU A 328 -22.99 -9.91 8.27
C GLU A 328 -22.28 -10.17 6.93
#